data_AF-A0A5C5XBY5-F1
#
_entry.id   AF-A0A5C5XBY5-F1
#
_cell.length_a   1.000
_cell.length_b   1.000
_cell.length_c   1.000
_cell.angle_alpha   90.00
_cell.angle_beta   90.00
_cell.angle_gamma   90.00
#
_symmetry.space_group_name_H-M   'P 1'
#
loop_
_entity.id
_entity.type
_entity.pdbx_description
1 polymer ?
#
loop_
_entity_poly.entity_id
_entity_poly.type
_entity_poly.pdbx_seq_one_letter_code
_entity_poly.pdbx_strand_id
1 'polypeptide(L)'
;MASILNSANVRELTPAFRMLNKANQFGLRKMAGCMVESNVTFSAGAQLLPLLDYADLDGDVLLAENPATGVEKKQGGFSPPSELSCETRLNQQRI
;
A
#
# COMPACT_ATOMS: atom_id res chain seq x y z
N MET A 1 -5.40 14.46 -16.16
CA MET A 1 -4.27 14.76 -15.25
C MET A 1 -4.36 13.76 -14.09
N ALA A 2 -3.29 13.00 -13.83
CA ALA A 2 -3.24 12.02 -12.73
C ALA A 2 -2.29 12.54 -11.64
N SER A 3 -2.71 12.44 -10.38
CA SER A 3 -1.84 12.61 -9.22
C SER A 3 -1.23 11.26 -8.87
N ILE A 4 0.09 11.15 -9.03
CA ILE A 4 0.85 9.96 -8.65
C ILE A 4 1.43 10.19 -7.27
N LEU A 5 1.08 9.32 -6.33
CA LEU A 5 1.79 9.15 -5.07
C LEU A 5 2.87 8.08 -5.27
N ASN A 6 4.12 8.54 -5.26
CA ASN A 6 5.30 7.67 -5.17
C ASN A 6 5.37 7.04 -3.77
N SER A 7 5.85 5.80 -3.70
CA SER A 7 6.27 5.04 -2.51
C SER A 7 6.90 5.82 -1.36
N ALA A 8 7.71 6.84 -1.62
CA ALA A 8 8.26 7.72 -0.58
C ALA A 8 7.16 8.44 0.24
N ASN A 9 6.03 8.74 -0.38
CA ASN A 9 4.89 9.42 0.24
C ASN A 9 3.85 8.43 0.81
N VAL A 10 3.83 7.16 0.39
CA VAL A 10 2.88 6.13 0.88
C VAL A 10 3.34 5.53 2.21
N ARG A 11 4.65 5.59 2.51
CA ARG A 11 5.25 5.13 3.78
C ARG A 11 4.67 5.77 5.02
N GLU A 12 4.06 6.95 4.86
CA GLU A 12 3.35 7.66 5.92
C GLU A 12 1.87 7.85 5.53
N LEU A 13 0.96 7.23 6.30
CA LEU A 13 -0.48 7.27 5.99
C LEU A 13 -1.07 8.68 6.04
N THR A 14 -0.67 9.48 7.02
CA THR A 14 -1.22 10.82 7.24
C THR A 14 -0.97 11.79 6.07
N PRO A 15 0.26 12.00 5.58
CA PRO A 15 0.49 12.84 4.40
C PRO A 15 -0.11 12.24 3.14
N ALA A 16 -0.05 10.92 2.94
CA ALA A 16 -0.68 10.26 1.79
C ALA A 16 -2.18 10.56 1.74
N PHE A 17 -2.89 10.38 2.85
CA PHE A 17 -4.32 10.68 2.97
C PHE A 17 -4.64 12.15 2.66
N ARG A 18 -3.83 13.10 3.16
CA ARG A 18 -3.99 14.53 2.87
C ARG A 18 -3.80 14.85 1.38
N MET A 19 -2.81 14.22 0.75
CA MET A 19 -2.54 14.39 -0.69
C MET A 19 -3.67 13.81 -1.54
N LEU A 20 -4.18 12.62 -1.19
CA LEU A 20 -5.31 11.98 -1.89
C LEU A 20 -6.58 12.81 -1.80
N ASN A 21 -6.90 13.34 -0.62
CA ASN A 21 -8.05 14.23 -0.45
C ASN A 21 -7.91 15.52 -1.27
N LYS A 22 -6.70 16.09 -1.32
CA LYS A 22 -6.44 17.28 -2.13
C LYS A 22 -6.55 16.98 -3.63
N ALA A 23 -6.01 15.86 -4.09
CA ALA A 23 -6.16 15.41 -5.48
C ALA A 23 -7.65 15.21 -5.86
N ASN A 24 -8.45 14.70 -4.93
CA ASN A 24 -9.90 14.55 -5.11
C ASN A 24 -10.60 15.90 -5.35
N GLN A 25 -10.22 16.95 -4.60
CA GLN A 25 -10.77 18.30 -4.78
C GLN A 25 -10.45 18.90 -6.15
N PHE A 26 -9.35 18.47 -6.78
CA PHE A 26 -8.96 18.92 -8.12
C PHE A 26 -9.46 18.01 -9.25
N GLY A 27 -10.29 17.00 -8.95
CA GLY A 27 -10.79 16.06 -9.95
C GLY A 27 -9.68 15.23 -10.62
N LEU A 28 -8.56 15.00 -9.93
CA LEU A 28 -7.45 14.22 -10.45
C LEU A 28 -7.70 12.73 -10.21
N ARG A 29 -7.27 11.90 -11.16
CA ARG A 29 -7.14 10.45 -10.93
C ARG A 29 -5.96 10.20 -9.99
N LYS A 30 -6.11 9.26 -9.06
CA LYS A 30 -5.16 8.97 -7.97
C LYS A 30 -4.54 7.59 -8.17
N MET A 31 -3.21 7.54 -8.15
CA MET A 31 -2.45 6.30 -8.19
C MET A 31 -1.46 6.26 -7.03
N ALA A 32 -1.27 5.09 -6.42
CA ALA A 32 -0.16 4.84 -5.51
C ALA A 32 0.78 3.77 -6.08
N GLY A 33 2.09 4.02 -6.00
CA GLY A 33 3.14 3.04 -6.30
C GLY A 33 3.97 2.71 -5.06
N CYS A 34 4.58 1.52 -4.99
CA CYS A 34 5.52 1.13 -3.93
C CYS A 34 6.98 1.06 -4.43
N MET A 35 7.95 1.08 -3.50
CA MET A 35 9.32 0.63 -3.80
C MET A 35 9.36 -0.89 -3.68
N VAL A 36 10.51 -1.50 -4.00
CA VAL A 36 10.81 -2.85 -3.51
C VAL A 36 10.95 -2.80 -1.99
N GLU A 37 9.93 -3.24 -1.27
CA GLU A 37 9.84 -3.15 0.19
C GLU A 37 9.03 -4.31 0.79
N SER A 38 9.05 -4.43 2.12
CA SER A 38 8.47 -5.58 2.83
C SER A 38 6.93 -5.50 2.94
N ASN A 39 6.31 -6.62 3.31
CA ASN A 39 4.87 -6.72 3.52
C ASN A 39 4.36 -5.78 4.62
N VAL A 40 5.23 -5.32 5.53
CA VAL A 40 4.90 -4.35 6.57
C VAL A 40 4.46 -3.02 5.95
N THR A 41 5.27 -2.47 5.06
CA THR A 41 5.00 -1.17 4.43
C THR A 41 3.87 -1.28 3.42
N PHE A 42 3.86 -2.36 2.64
CA PHE A 42 2.79 -2.68 1.71
C PHE A 42 1.42 -2.73 2.40
N SER A 43 1.29 -3.45 3.51
CA SER A 43 -0.02 -3.63 4.17
C SER A 43 -0.55 -2.35 4.83
N ALA A 44 0.34 -1.44 5.22
CA ALA A 44 -0.05 -0.09 5.61
C ALA A 44 -0.62 0.66 4.39
N GLY A 45 0.11 0.67 3.26
CA GLY A 45 -0.34 1.31 2.02
C GLY A 45 -1.66 0.75 1.48
N ALA A 46 -1.91 -0.54 1.64
CA ALA A 46 -3.15 -1.21 1.24
C ALA A 46 -4.40 -0.59 1.90
N GLN A 47 -4.27 0.03 3.08
CA GLN A 47 -5.38 0.73 3.74
C GLN A 47 -5.88 1.95 2.96
N LEU A 48 -5.06 2.48 2.03
CA LEU A 48 -5.42 3.60 1.18
C LEU A 48 -6.09 3.17 -0.13
N LEU A 49 -6.14 1.87 -0.45
CA LEU A 49 -6.74 1.33 -1.68
C LEU A 49 -8.13 1.89 -1.99
N PRO A 50 -9.06 2.06 -1.02
CA PRO A 50 -10.39 2.60 -1.31
C PRO A 50 -10.41 4.04 -1.85
N LEU A 51 -9.30 4.77 -1.71
CA LEU A 51 -9.17 6.17 -2.15
C LEU A 51 -8.47 6.30 -3.52
N LEU A 52 -7.95 5.20 -4.06
CA LEU A 52 -7.15 5.13 -5.27
C LEU A 52 -7.97 4.66 -6.47
N ASP A 53 -7.65 5.19 -7.64
CA ASP A 53 -8.18 4.68 -8.91
C ASP A 53 -7.28 3.57 -9.48
N TYR A 54 -5.98 3.63 -9.15
CA TYR A 54 -4.97 2.65 -9.56
C TYR A 54 -3.99 2.39 -8.42
N ALA A 55 -3.49 1.16 -8.32
CA ALA A 55 -2.51 0.78 -7.31
C ALA A 55 -1.45 -0.13 -7.91
N ASP A 56 -0.19 0.22 -7.70
CA ASP A 56 0.99 -0.54 -8.03
C ASP A 56 1.71 -0.88 -6.72
N LEU A 57 1.30 -2.00 -6.11
CA LEU A 57 1.72 -2.40 -4.76
C LEU A 57 2.19 -3.86 -4.78
N ASP A 58 3.09 -4.21 -5.71
CA ASP A 58 3.61 -5.57 -5.90
C ASP A 58 5.14 -5.68 -5.67
N GLY A 59 5.77 -4.63 -5.12
CA GLY A 59 7.22 -4.57 -4.90
C GLY A 59 7.78 -5.64 -3.96
N ASP A 60 6.94 -6.23 -3.11
CA ASP A 60 7.30 -7.37 -2.25
C ASP A 60 7.53 -8.66 -3.03
N VAL A 61 6.97 -8.81 -4.24
CA VAL A 61 7.18 -9.96 -5.13
C VAL A 61 8.65 -10.04 -5.59
N LEU A 62 9.35 -8.90 -5.58
CA LEU A 62 10.75 -8.81 -5.96
C LEU A 62 11.70 -9.14 -4.80
N LEU A 63 11.18 -9.37 -3.59
CA LEU A 63 12.00 -9.81 -2.46
C LEU A 63 12.20 -11.33 -2.50
N ALA A 64 13.44 -11.77 -2.32
CA ALA A 64 13.75 -13.19 -2.16
C ALA A 64 13.04 -13.79 -0.95
N GLU A 65 12.91 -13.03 0.13
CA GLU A 65 12.23 -13.41 1.35
C GLU A 65 11.59 -12.19 2.02
N ASN A 66 10.44 -12.37 2.67
CA ASN A 66 9.71 -11.29 3.34
C ASN A 66 9.72 -11.50 4.87
N PRO A 67 10.09 -10.49 5.68
CA PRO A 67 10.12 -10.60 7.14
C PRO A 67 8.73 -10.57 7.79
N ALA A 68 7.67 -10.31 7.03
CA ALA A 68 6.31 -10.22 7.55
C ALA A 68 5.28 -10.86 6.61
N THR A 69 4.16 -11.26 7.21
CA THR A 69 2.90 -11.48 6.50
C THR A 69 2.10 -10.19 6.46
N GLY A 70 1.05 -10.14 5.65
CA GLY A 70 0.26 -8.93 5.43
C GLY A 70 -0.92 -9.19 4.51
N VAL A 71 -1.48 -8.12 3.95
CA VAL A 71 -2.65 -8.18 3.04
C VAL A 71 -2.39 -9.17 1.88
N GLU A 72 -3.35 -10.05 1.59
CA GLU A 72 -3.21 -11.00 0.48
C GLU A 72 -3.52 -10.34 -0.88
N LYS A 73 -2.71 -10.68 -1.89
CA LYS A 73 -2.99 -10.39 -3.29
C LYS A 73 -3.78 -11.55 -3.90
N LYS A 74 -4.96 -11.29 -4.47
CA LYS A 74 -5.81 -12.29 -5.14
C LYS A 74 -6.19 -11.82 -6.54
N GLN A 75 -5.82 -12.62 -7.55
CA GLN A 75 -6.26 -12.48 -8.95
C GLN A 75 -6.21 -11.04 -9.51
N GLY A 76 -5.08 -10.33 -9.31
CA GLY A 76 -4.90 -8.96 -9.81
C GLY A 76 -5.51 -7.86 -8.95
N GLY A 77 -6.03 -8.21 -7.76
CA GLY A 77 -6.48 -7.26 -6.73
C GLY A 77 -5.99 -7.64 -5.34
N PHE A 78 -6.48 -6.91 -4.34
CA PHE A 78 -6.15 -7.11 -2.92
C PHE A 78 -7.37 -7.63 -2.18
N SER A 79 -7.20 -8.62 -1.32
CA SER A 79 -8.29 -9.07 -0.45
C SER A 79 -8.64 -7.98 0.57
N PRO A 80 -9.92 -7.79 0.90
CA PRO A 80 -10.27 -6.98 2.05
C PRO A 80 -9.63 -7.56 3.32
N PRO A 81 -9.25 -6.72 4.29
CA PRO A 81 -8.66 -7.20 5.53
C PRO A 81 -9.67 -8.06 6.29
N SER A 82 -9.23 -9.25 6.68
CA SER A 82 -9.93 -10.23 7.51
C SER A 82 -9.82 -9.92 9.01
N GLU A 83 -8.78 -9.18 9.43
CA GLU A 83 -8.57 -8.73 10.80
C GLU A 83 -8.58 -7.20 10.93
N LEU A 84 -8.90 -6.70 12.12
CA LEU A 84 -8.68 -5.30 12.48
C LEU A 84 -7.17 -5.02 12.43
N SER A 85 -6.76 -3.86 11.88
CA SER A 85 -5.37 -3.43 11.59
C SER A 85 -4.93 -3.66 10.14
N CYS A 86 -3.61 -3.61 9.89
CA CYS A 86 -3.00 -3.87 8.59
C CYS A 86 -2.66 -5.36 8.37
N GLU A 87 -3.19 -6.27 9.19
CA GLU A 87 -2.95 -7.73 9.09
C GLU A 87 -1.47 -8.14 9.12
N THR A 88 -0.59 -7.21 9.50
CA THR A 88 0.85 -7.42 9.43
C THR A 88 1.31 -8.20 10.64
N ARG A 89 1.92 -9.37 10.41
CA ARG A 89 2.58 -10.14 11.46
C ARG A 89 4.05 -10.33 11.12
N LEU A 90 4.91 -9.84 11.99
CA LEU A 90 6.35 -10.02 11.87
C LEU A 90 6.71 -11.49 12.16
N ASN A 91 7.58 -12.05 11.34
CA ASN A 91 8.18 -13.33 11.62
C ASN A 91 9.32 -13.13 12.62
N GLN A 92 9.07 -13.38 13.91
CA GLN A 92 10.03 -13.18 14.99
C GLN A 92 11.32 -14.02 14.85
N GLN A 93 11.32 -15.07 14.03
CA GLN A 93 12.52 -15.87 13.77
C GLN A 93 13.48 -15.20 12.76
N ARG A 94 13.10 -14.03 12.23
CA ARG A 94 13.79 -13.33 11.14
C ARG A 94 14.28 -11.92 11.55
N ILE A 95 14.17 -11.55 12.83
CA ILE A 95 14.58 -10.25 13.39
C ILE A 95 15.73 -10.45 14.36
#